data_AF-A0A1S1U162-F1
#
_entry.id   AF-A0A1S1U162-F1
#
_cell.length_a   1.000
_cell.length_b   1.000
_cell.length_c   1.000
_cell.angle_alpha   90.00
_cell.angle_beta   90.00
_cell.angle_gamma   90.00
#
_symmetry.space_group_name_H-M   'P 1'
#
loop_
_entity.id
_entity.type
_entity.pdbx_description
1 polymer ?
#
loop_
_entity_poly.entity_id
_entity_poly.type
_entity_poly.pdbx_seq_one_letter_code
_entity_poly.pdbx_strand_id
1 'polypeptide(L)'
;MSTLQTIQSNIPLPSPLEQLVGMVNSEAIEYAGRDDDTRQLQKWLDAGDFRMVEHSARSIIERQRQFRQAQQHGLPPALQQLVDLVNSEAIEY
;
A
#
# COMPACT_ATOMS: atom_id res chain seq x y z
N MET A 1 -8.85 -13.26 -11.10
CA MET A 1 -7.94 -12.77 -10.05
C MET A 1 -6.76 -12.12 -10.75
N SER A 2 -6.64 -10.80 -10.69
CA SER A 2 -5.44 -10.12 -11.19
C SER A 2 -4.30 -10.41 -10.22
N THR A 3 -3.13 -10.75 -10.75
CA THR A 3 -1.91 -10.92 -9.94
C THR A 3 -1.34 -9.54 -9.62
N LEU A 4 -1.10 -9.25 -8.35
CA LEU A 4 -0.45 -8.01 -7.91
C LEU A 4 0.90 -7.83 -8.63
N GLN A 5 1.13 -6.65 -9.21
CA GLN A 5 2.40 -6.35 -9.89
C GLN A 5 3.57 -6.49 -8.91
N THR A 6 4.53 -7.34 -9.27
CA THR A 6 5.83 -7.48 -8.58
C THR A 6 6.79 -6.41 -9.09
N ILE A 7 7.41 -5.69 -8.16
CA ILE A 7 8.45 -4.69 -8.46
C ILE A 7 9.81 -5.36 -8.54
N GLN A 8 10.57 -5.06 -9.60
CA GLN A 8 11.92 -5.57 -9.76
C GLN A 8 12.83 -4.48 -10.33
N SER A 9 14.00 -4.32 -9.71
CA SER A 9 15.02 -3.38 -10.20
C SER A 9 15.76 -3.98 -11.38
N ASN A 10 16.01 -3.16 -12.40
CA ASN A 10 16.86 -3.50 -13.54
C ASN A 10 18.35 -3.15 -13.31
N ILE A 11 18.66 -2.49 -12.19
CA ILE A 11 20.01 -2.10 -11.77
C ILE A 11 20.31 -2.66 -10.38
N PRO A 12 21.59 -2.92 -10.05
CA PRO A 12 21.98 -3.30 -8.69
C PRO A 12 21.54 -2.23 -7.68
N LEU A 13 20.84 -2.66 -6.63
CA LEU A 13 20.40 -1.77 -5.57
C LEU A 13 21.33 -1.91 -4.36
N PRO A 14 21.58 -0.81 -3.62
CA PRO A 14 22.11 -0.91 -2.27
C PRO A 14 21.22 -1.81 -1.40
N SER A 15 21.81 -2.63 -0.52
CA SER A 15 21.07 -3.61 0.28
C SER A 15 19.85 -3.06 1.06
N PRO A 16 19.88 -1.82 1.61
CA PRO A 16 18.69 -1.26 2.25
C PRO A 16 17.49 -1.08 1.30
N LEU A 17 17.76 -0.72 0.03
CA LEU A 17 16.72 -0.57 -0.98
C LEU A 17 16.22 -1.92 -1.49
N GLU A 18 17.09 -2.92 -1.62
CA GLU A 18 16.68 -4.30 -1.93
C GLU A 18 15.70 -4.83 -0.88
N GLN A 19 15.98 -4.58 0.39
CA GLN A 19 15.09 -4.97 1.50
C GLN A 19 13.73 -4.26 1.42
N LEU A 20 13.72 -2.95 1.13
CA LEU A 20 12.48 -2.19 0.99
C LEU A 20 11.63 -2.68 -0.19
N VAL A 21 12.23 -2.91 -1.36
CA VAL A 21 11.53 -3.46 -2.53
C VAL A 21 11.03 -4.89 -2.24
N GLY A 22 11.85 -5.69 -1.54
CA GLY A 22 11.46 -7.02 -1.07
C GLY A 22 10.22 -6.98 -0.17
N MET A 23 10.15 -6.03 0.77
CA MET A 23 8.98 -5.83 1.63
C MET A 23 7.75 -5.35 0.87
N VAL A 24 7.90 -4.46 -0.13
CA VAL A 24 6.78 -4.06 -1.01
C VAL A 24 6.13 -5.29 -1.66
N ASN A 25 6.96 -6.22 -2.17
CA ASN A 25 6.48 -7.44 -2.82
C ASN A 25 5.92 -8.48 -1.82
N SER A 26 6.61 -8.74 -0.71
CA SER A 26 6.21 -9.78 0.24
C SER A 26 4.99 -9.38 1.08
N GLU A 27 4.80 -8.08 1.32
CA GLU A 27 3.63 -7.55 2.03
C GLU A 27 2.50 -7.11 1.10
N ALA A 28 2.59 -7.39 -0.21
CA ALA A 28 1.65 -6.93 -1.22
C ALA A 28 0.20 -7.33 -0.88
N ILE A 29 -0.70 -6.34 -0.92
CA ILE A 29 -2.15 -6.53 -0.81
C ILE A 29 -2.85 -5.60 -1.82
N GLU A 30 -4.08 -5.93 -2.20
CA GLU A 30 -4.90 -5.06 -3.03
C GLU A 30 -5.36 -3.82 -2.26
N TYR A 31 -5.20 -2.63 -2.86
CA TYR A 31 -5.80 -1.38 -2.43
C TYR A 31 -5.93 -0.40 -3.60
N ALA A 32 -6.88 0.53 -3.50
CA ALA A 32 -7.11 1.53 -4.55
C ALA A 32 -5.87 2.41 -4.76
N GLY A 33 -5.33 2.44 -5.98
CA GLY A 33 -4.14 3.22 -6.33
C GLY A 33 -2.81 2.45 -6.24
N ARG A 34 -2.83 1.17 -5.84
CA ARG A 34 -1.60 0.37 -5.79
C ARG A 34 -0.85 0.32 -7.12
N ASP A 35 -1.57 0.10 -8.22
CA ASP A 35 -0.94 -0.03 -9.54
C ASP A 35 -0.23 1.26 -9.98
N ASP A 36 -0.74 2.42 -9.58
CA ASP A 36 -0.09 3.70 -9.84
C ASP A 36 1.12 3.89 -8.94
N ASP A 37 1.01 3.52 -7.65
CA ASP A 37 2.14 3.53 -6.71
C ASP A 37 3.29 2.62 -7.19
N THR A 38 2.99 1.39 -7.62
CA THR A 38 3.99 0.44 -8.11
C THR A 38 4.61 0.90 -9.43
N ARG A 39 3.79 1.44 -10.34
CA ARG A 39 4.31 2.04 -11.58
C ARG A 39 5.23 3.22 -11.31
N GLN A 40 4.91 4.05 -10.32
CA GLN A 40 5.75 5.19 -9.96
C GLN A 40 7.06 4.73 -9.30
N LEU A 41 7.01 3.74 -8.41
CA LEU A 41 8.21 3.12 -7.82
C LEU A 41 9.11 2.53 -8.91
N GLN A 42 8.54 1.83 -9.91
CA GLN A 42 9.32 1.28 -11.02
C GLN A 42 10.04 2.37 -11.82
N LYS A 43 9.37 3.50 -12.10
CA LYS A 43 10.02 4.64 -12.78
C LYS A 43 11.23 5.17 -11.99
N TRP A 44 11.15 5.23 -10.66
CA TRP A 44 12.27 5.68 -9.84
C TRP A 44 13.42 4.67 -9.81
N LEU A 45 13.12 3.37 -9.81
CA LEU A 45 14.11 2.31 -9.95
C LEU A 45 14.84 2.39 -11.29
N ASP A 46 14.09 2.55 -12.38
CA ASP A 46 14.65 2.65 -13.73
C ASP A 46 15.49 3.93 -13.91
N ALA A 47 15.11 5.02 -13.24
CA ALA A 47 15.87 6.27 -13.23
C ALA A 47 17.10 6.23 -12.30
N GLY A 48 17.22 5.23 -11.43
CA GLY A 48 18.26 5.17 -10.40
C GLY A 48 18.13 6.25 -9.31
N ASP A 49 16.95 6.84 -9.13
CA ASP A 49 16.70 7.83 -8.07
C ASP A 49 16.41 7.12 -6.74
N PHE A 50 17.50 6.69 -6.11
CA PHE A 50 17.48 5.92 -4.87
C PHE A 50 16.79 6.62 -3.70
N ARG A 51 16.82 7.97 -3.66
CA ARG A 51 16.11 8.74 -2.64
C ARG A 51 14.60 8.59 -2.83
N MET A 52 14.13 8.70 -4.07
CA MET A 52 12.71 8.56 -4.39
C MET A 52 12.23 7.10 -4.32
N VAL A 53 13.10 6.13 -4.60
CA VAL A 53 12.84 4.70 -4.35
C VAL A 53 12.60 4.47 -2.86
N GLU A 54 13.49 4.94 -1.97
CA GLU A 54 13.31 4.77 -0.53
C GLU A 54 11.99 5.37 -0.04
N HIS A 55 11.72 6.62 -0.41
CA HIS A 55 10.53 7.33 0.00
C HIS A 55 9.25 6.62 -0.47
N SER A 56 9.19 6.26 -1.75
CA SER A 56 8.00 5.63 -2.35
C SER A 56 7.78 4.22 -1.77
N ALA A 57 8.83 3.42 -1.62
CA ALA A 57 8.71 2.07 -1.07
C ALA A 57 8.20 2.08 0.39
N ARG A 58 8.71 2.99 1.24
CA ARG A 58 8.21 3.16 2.61
C ARG A 58 6.73 3.54 2.64
N SER A 59 6.31 4.47 1.79
CA SER A 59 4.91 4.91 1.71
C SER A 59 3.98 3.78 1.28
N ILE A 60 4.39 2.95 0.30
CA ILE A 60 3.63 1.78 -0.13
C ILE A 60 3.49 0.78 1.00
N ILE A 61 4.59 0.43 1.69
CA ILE A 61 4.57 -0.51 2.83
C ILE A 61 3.62 -0.01 3.92
N GLU A 62 3.67 1.27 4.26
CA GLU A 62 2.79 1.86 5.26
C GLU A 62 1.31 1.74 4.86
N ARG A 63 0.96 2.10 3.61
CA ARG A 63 -0.41 1.96 3.10
C ARG A 63 -0.87 0.50 3.13
N GLN A 64 -0.04 -0.43 2.64
CA GLN A 64 -0.34 -1.86 2.68
C GLN A 64 -0.62 -2.34 4.11
N ARG A 65 0.14 -1.88 5.10
CA ARG A 65 -0.09 -2.23 6.51
C ARG A 65 -1.37 -1.62 7.06
N GLN A 66 -1.68 -0.37 6.74
CA GLN A 66 -2.92 0.29 7.14
C GLN A 66 -4.15 -0.44 6.58
N PHE A 67 -4.14 -0.77 5.29
CA PHE A 67 -5.23 -1.52 4.66
C PHE A 67 -5.33 -2.95 5.22
N ARG A 68 -4.20 -3.62 5.49
CA ARG A 68 -4.20 -4.94 6.13
C ARG A 68 -4.83 -4.90 7.52
N GLN A 69 -4.48 -3.89 8.32
CA GLN A 69 -5.08 -3.70 9.65
C GLN A 69 -6.59 -3.46 9.55
N ALA A 70 -7.03 -2.62 8.61
CA ALA A 70 -8.45 -2.38 8.38
C ALA A 70 -9.19 -3.65 7.91
N GLN A 71 -8.58 -4.49 7.08
CA GLN A 71 -9.15 -5.78 6.66
C GLN A 71 -9.25 -6.79 7.82
N GLN A 72 -8.25 -6.81 8.72
CA GLN A 72 -8.20 -7.76 9.83
C GLN A 72 -9.09 -7.38 11.01
N HIS A 73 -9.21 -6.08 11.29
CA HIS A 73 -9.91 -5.57 12.47
C HIS A 73 -11.21 -4.83 12.15
N GLY A 74 -11.54 -4.67 10.87
CA GLY A 74 -12.65 -3.83 10.43
C GLY A 74 -12.39 -2.34 10.70
N LEU A 75 -13.45 -1.55 10.73
CA LEU A 75 -13.37 -0.17 11.17
C LEU A 75 -12.92 -0.12 12.64
N PRO A 76 -12.06 0.83 13.05
CA PRO A 76 -11.83 1.14 14.44
C PRO A 76 -13.16 1.27 15.20
N PRO A 77 -13.27 0.82 16.47
CA PRO A 77 -14.54 0.83 17.19
C PRO A 77 -15.25 2.19 17.19
N ALA A 78 -14.50 3.29 17.27
CA ALA A 78 -15.05 4.63 17.19
C ALA A 78 -15.67 4.94 15.81
N LEU A 79 -15.06 4.49 14.71
CA LEU A 79 -15.62 4.65 13.37
C LEU A 79 -16.79 3.69 13.13
N GLN A 80 -16.75 2.47 13.67
CA GLN A 80 -17.88 1.55 13.62
C GLN A 80 -19.10 2.10 14.36
N GLN A 81 -18.90 2.71 15.53
CA GLN A 81 -19.97 3.38 16.28
C GLN A 81 -20.61 4.53 15.49
N LEU A 82 -19.81 5.31 14.75
CA LEU A 82 -20.36 6.36 13.88
C LEU A 82 -21.16 5.79 12.72
N VAL A 83 -20.72 4.68 12.12
CA VAL A 83 -21.47 3.99 11.07
C VAL A 83 -22.79 3.43 11.62
N ASP A 84 -22.76 2.80 12.79
CA ASP A 84 -23.95 2.25 13.44
C ASP A 84 -24.94 3.37 13.80
N LEU A 85 -24.44 4.51 14.27
CA LEU A 85 -25.27 5.70 14.55
C LEU A 85 -25.95 6.21 13.27
N VAL A 86 -25.18 6.45 12.20
CA VAL A 86 -25.72 6.92 10.92
C VAL A 86 -26.75 5.95 10.35
N ASN A 87 -26.50 4.64 10.44
CA ASN A 87 -27.45 3.61 10.00
C ASN A 87 -28.70 3.56 10.89
N SER A 88 -28.57 3.78 12.20
CA SER A 88 -29.73 3.82 13.11
C SER A 88 -30.58 5.07 12.96
N GLU A 89 -29.98 6.17 12.49
CA GLU A 89 -30.65 7.44 12.20
C GLU A 89 -31.10 7.54 10.73
N ALA A 90 -30.79 6.54 9.89
CA ALA A 90 -31.25 6.49 8.51
C ALA A 90 -32.77 6.23 8.48
N ILE A 91 -33.52 7.29 8.23
CA ILE A 91 -34.95 7.20 7.92
C ILE A 91 -35.05 6.73 6.47
N GLU A 92 -35.57 5.51 6.26
CA GLU A 92 -35.97 5.05 4.92
C GLU A 92 -37.04 6.00 4.36
N TYR A 93 -36.74 6.62 3.21
CA TYR A 93 -37.66 7.48 2.45
C TYR A 93 -38.33 6.69 1.33
#